data_AF-A0A8X8WU82-F1
#
_entry.id   AF-A0A8X8WU82-F1
#
_cell.length_a   1.000
_cell.length_b   1.000
_cell.length_c   1.000
_cell.angle_alpha   90.00
_cell.angle_beta   90.00
_cell.angle_gamma   90.00
#
_symmetry.space_group_name_H-M   'P 1'
#
loop_
_entity.id
_entity.type
_entity.pdbx_description
1 polymer ?
#
loop_
_entity_poly.entity_id
_entity_poly.type
_entity_poly.pdbx_seq_one_letter_code
_entity_poly.pdbx_strand_id
1 'polypeptide(L)'
;MALVDNDSGIGSLHAHDEKEPTHAIAVTLGMQTIAIKSGVLAVLSHFYGLSKECPYAFLEEFCRYCDIQPVPAGSTSEDYRLKAIPFFLKGEAEVWLSRLPEGSIKTWAEFRMIFLDRFFPA
;
A
#
# COMPACT_ATOMS: atom_id res chain seq x y z
N MET A 1 23.91 -44.93 46.19
CA MET A 1 23.45 -44.08 47.32
C MET A 1 24.24 -42.78 47.22
N ALA A 2 23.56 -41.62 47.15
CA ALA A 2 24.10 -40.27 46.85
C ALA A 2 24.71 -40.13 45.41
N LEU A 3 24.59 -39.02 44.65
CA LEU A 3 24.52 -37.55 44.91
C LEU A 3 25.85 -37.00 45.48
N VAL A 4 26.41 -35.80 45.19
CA VAL A 4 26.21 -34.64 44.27
C VAL A 4 27.53 -33.82 44.27
N ASP A 5 27.91 -32.90 43.37
CA ASP A 5 27.66 -32.57 41.95
C ASP A 5 28.67 -31.47 41.49
N ASN A 6 28.87 -31.27 40.17
CA ASN A 6 29.45 -30.04 39.53
C ASN A 6 30.98 -29.76 39.72
N ASP A 7 31.72 -28.98 38.91
CA ASP A 7 31.43 -27.99 37.83
C ASP A 7 32.63 -27.87 36.82
N SER A 8 32.50 -26.98 35.82
CA SER A 8 33.55 -26.34 34.99
C SER A 8 34.10 -27.15 33.79
N GLY A 9 33.87 -26.78 32.52
CA GLY A 9 33.09 -25.68 31.94
C GLY A 9 33.89 -24.87 30.91
N ILE A 10 33.51 -24.96 29.62
CA ILE A 10 33.77 -23.93 28.60
C ILE A 10 32.49 -23.82 27.75
N GLY A 11 31.98 -22.60 27.58
CA GLY A 11 30.69 -22.35 26.95
C GLY A 11 30.76 -21.94 25.47
N SER A 12 29.62 -22.13 24.81
CA SER A 12 29.07 -21.37 23.68
C SER A 12 29.98 -21.00 22.50
N LEU A 13 29.65 -21.57 21.34
CA LEU A 13 29.62 -20.84 20.07
C LEU A 13 28.23 -21.00 19.44
N HIS A 14 27.32 -20.16 19.96
CA HIS A 14 26.19 -19.53 19.28
C HIS A 14 25.80 -20.13 17.91
N ALA A 15 24.64 -20.79 17.86
CA ALA A 15 23.95 -20.98 16.59
C ALA A 15 23.55 -19.59 16.06
N HIS A 16 24.34 -19.07 15.12
CA HIS A 16 23.93 -17.90 14.36
C HIS A 16 22.77 -18.32 13.46
N ASP A 17 21.56 -18.08 13.96
CA ASP A 17 20.35 -17.85 13.18
C ASP A 17 20.62 -16.61 12.32
N GLU A 18 21.38 -16.78 11.23
CA GLU A 18 21.47 -15.80 10.14
C GLU A 18 20.13 -15.78 9.42
N LYS A 19 19.19 -15.12 10.10
CA LYS A 19 17.86 -14.79 9.65
C LYS A 19 17.94 -13.91 8.41
N GLU A 20 18.10 -14.58 7.28
CA GLU A 20 17.54 -14.27 5.97
C GLU A 20 16.64 -13.02 6.02
N PRO A 21 17.12 -11.84 5.58
CA PRO A 21 16.32 -10.63 5.56
C PRO A 21 15.43 -10.63 4.30
N THR A 22 14.60 -11.66 4.13
CA THR A 22 13.67 -11.90 3.01
C THR A 22 12.54 -10.85 2.90
N HIS A 23 12.68 -9.74 3.62
CA HIS A 23 11.63 -8.79 3.99
C HIS A 23 12.13 -7.33 4.00
N ALA A 24 13.15 -7.00 3.21
CA ALA A 24 13.60 -5.62 3.02
C ALA A 24 13.80 -5.31 1.53
N ILE A 25 12.97 -4.40 0.99
CA ILE A 25 13.21 -3.84 -0.35
C ILE A 25 14.01 -2.56 -0.17
N ALA A 26 15.18 -2.52 -0.78
CA ALA A 26 15.99 -1.31 -0.89
C ALA A 26 15.46 -0.46 -2.05
N VAL A 27 14.90 0.72 -1.76
CA VAL A 27 14.51 1.70 -2.78
C VAL A 27 15.54 2.82 -2.79
N THR A 28 16.13 3.07 -3.95
CA THR A 28 17.12 4.13 -4.17
C THR A 28 16.41 5.37 -4.69
N LEU A 29 16.34 6.42 -3.87
CA LEU A 29 15.78 7.71 -4.26
C LEU A 29 16.90 8.76 -4.20
N GLY A 30 17.61 8.93 -5.32
CA GLY A 30 18.84 9.71 -5.38
C GLY A 30 20.03 8.99 -4.73
N MET A 31 20.92 9.74 -4.07
CA MET A 31 22.16 9.20 -3.45
C MET A 31 21.96 8.52 -2.08
N GLN A 32 20.72 8.23 -1.70
CA GLN A 32 20.38 7.62 -0.40
C GLN A 32 19.53 6.36 -0.63
N THR A 33 19.88 5.27 0.06
CA THR A 33 19.12 4.01 0.06
C THR A 33 18.42 3.85 1.39
N ILE A 34 17.08 3.76 1.39
CA ILE A 34 16.29 3.57 2.60
C ILE A 34 15.81 2.12 2.65
N ALA A 35 16.08 1.43 3.76
CA ALA A 35 15.62 0.06 3.99
C ALA A 35 14.17 0.07 4.50
N ILE A 36 13.21 -0.30 3.64
CA ILE A 36 11.80 -0.38 4.02
C ILE A 36 11.50 -1.81 4.51
N LYS A 37 11.07 -1.93 5.77
CA LYS A 37 10.59 -3.21 6.33
C LYS A 37 9.32 -3.64 5.58
N SER A 38 9.27 -4.90 5.15
CA SER A 38 8.22 -5.48 4.27
C SER A 38 6.75 -5.27 4.69
N GLY A 39 6.46 -4.91 5.94
CA GLY A 39 5.10 -4.58 6.37
C GLY A 39 4.61 -3.18 5.99
N VAL A 40 5.50 -2.27 5.57
CA VAL A 40 5.18 -0.87 5.26
C VAL A 40 5.06 -0.60 3.76
N LEU A 41 5.41 -1.60 2.92
CA LEU A 41 5.16 -1.57 1.48
C LEU A 41 4.14 -2.63 1.05
N ALA A 42 3.03 -2.69 1.78
CA ALA A 42 1.75 -2.92 1.12
C ALA A 42 1.54 -1.74 0.16
N VAL A 43 2.06 -1.89 -1.07
CA VAL A 43 1.60 -1.08 -2.21
C VAL A 43 0.09 -1.18 -2.20
N LEU A 44 -0.59 -0.03 -2.15
CA LEU A 44 -2.06 0.09 -2.13
C LEU A 44 -2.73 -1.06 -2.88
N SER A 45 -3.65 -1.75 -2.22
CA SER A 45 -4.43 -2.80 -2.87
C SER A 45 -5.12 -2.21 -4.11
N HIS A 46 -4.71 -2.66 -5.30
CA HIS A 46 -5.36 -2.25 -6.54
C HIS A 46 -6.84 -2.68 -6.49
N PHE A 47 -7.74 -1.82 -6.94
CA PHE A 47 -9.16 -2.13 -7.01
C PHE A 47 -9.50 -2.64 -8.41
N TYR A 48 -9.91 -3.91 -8.50
CA TYR A 48 -10.19 -4.58 -9.76
C TYR A 48 -11.65 -4.44 -10.23
N GLY A 49 -12.56 -4.00 -9.35
CA GLY A 49 -14.00 -3.96 -9.60
C GLY A 49 -14.72 -5.29 -9.34
N LEU A 50 -14.14 -6.18 -8.53
CA LEU A 50 -14.67 -7.50 -8.24
C LEU A 50 -15.69 -7.45 -7.09
N SER A 51 -16.73 -8.27 -7.15
CA SER A 51 -17.83 -8.32 -6.16
C SER A 51 -17.42 -8.67 -4.71
N LYS A 52 -16.15 -9.05 -4.48
CA LYS A 52 -15.56 -9.34 -3.16
C LYS A 52 -14.76 -8.17 -2.57
N GLU A 53 -14.48 -7.14 -3.36
CA GLU A 53 -13.76 -5.95 -2.93
C GLU A 53 -14.73 -4.98 -2.26
N CYS A 54 -14.23 -4.16 -1.32
CA CYS A 54 -15.03 -3.14 -0.65
C CYS A 54 -14.65 -1.74 -1.18
N PRO A 55 -15.50 -1.08 -1.99
CA PRO A 55 -15.22 0.24 -2.56
C PRO A 55 -14.89 1.30 -1.51
N TYR A 56 -15.57 1.27 -0.34
CA TYR A 56 -15.32 2.18 0.76
C TYR A 56 -13.93 2.00 1.38
N ALA A 57 -13.54 0.75 1.67
CA ALA A 57 -12.24 0.45 2.25
C ALA A 57 -11.09 0.87 1.32
N PHE A 58 -11.25 0.60 0.02
CA PHE A 58 -10.30 1.06 -1.00
C PHE A 58 -10.19 2.59 -1.05
N LEU A 59 -11.31 3.32 -1.07
CA LEU A 59 -11.28 4.79 -1.07
C LEU A 59 -10.62 5.37 0.19
N GLU A 60 -10.85 4.77 1.35
CA GLU A 60 -10.22 5.20 2.61
C GLU A 60 -8.70 4.95 2.59
N GLU A 61 -8.27 3.76 2.17
CA GLU A 61 -6.86 3.40 2.04
C GLU A 61 -6.14 4.31 1.02
N PHE A 62 -6.76 4.53 -0.14
CA PHE A 62 -6.25 5.41 -1.19
C PHE A 62 -6.13 6.87 -0.74
N CYS A 63 -7.13 7.41 -0.02
CA CYS A 63 -7.04 8.76 0.53
C CYS A 63 -5.89 8.86 1.52
N ARG A 64 -5.78 7.91 2.46
CA ARG A 64 -4.73 7.85 3.48
C ARG A 64 -3.32 7.78 2.86
N TYR A 65 -3.17 7.01 1.79
CA TYR A 65 -1.93 6.97 1.01
C TYR A 65 -1.63 8.32 0.36
N CYS A 66 -2.60 8.95 -0.31
CA CYS A 66 -2.41 10.25 -0.96
C CYS A 66 -2.06 11.36 0.03
N ASP A 67 -2.63 11.32 1.24
CA ASP A 67 -2.43 12.34 2.27
C ASP A 67 -1.02 12.33 2.88
N ILE A 68 -0.26 11.23 2.71
CA ILE A 68 1.17 11.17 3.07
C ILE A 68 2.11 11.46 1.89
N GLN A 69 1.60 11.66 0.67
CA GLN A 69 2.44 11.97 -0.49
C GLN A 69 2.73 13.48 -0.60
N PRO A 70 3.94 13.88 -1.04
CA PRO A 70 4.21 15.28 -1.38
C PRO A 70 3.31 15.76 -2.53
N VAL A 71 2.42 16.71 -2.26
CA VAL A 71 1.60 17.36 -3.29
C VAL A 71 2.48 18.34 -4.10
N PRO A 72 2.51 18.26 -5.44
CA PRO A 72 3.26 19.21 -6.26
C PRO A 72 2.83 20.66 -6.05
N ALA A 73 3.80 21.59 -6.07
CA ALA A 73 3.53 23.01 -5.93
C ALA A 73 2.49 23.49 -6.97
N GLY A 74 1.47 24.21 -6.50
CA GLY A 74 0.36 24.68 -7.34
C GLY A 74 -0.72 23.64 -7.67
N SER A 75 -0.67 22.43 -7.08
CA SER A 75 -1.78 21.47 -7.09
C SER A 75 -2.42 21.37 -5.70
N THR A 76 -3.71 21.00 -5.64
CA THR A 76 -4.37 20.59 -4.39
C THR A 76 -4.18 19.08 -4.14
N SER A 77 -4.49 18.62 -2.93
CA SER A 77 -4.56 17.18 -2.63
C SER A 77 -5.64 16.47 -3.45
N GLU A 78 -6.73 17.15 -3.80
CA GLU A 78 -7.78 16.58 -4.66
C GLU A 78 -7.32 16.45 -6.12
N ASP A 79 -6.57 17.42 -6.66
CA ASP A 79 -5.94 17.30 -7.98
C ASP A 79 -4.94 16.13 -8.01
N TYR A 80 -4.18 15.96 -6.93
CA TYR A 80 -3.25 14.84 -6.79
C TYR A 80 -4.00 13.49 -6.77
N ARG A 81 -5.06 13.37 -5.96
CA ARG A 81 -5.92 12.17 -5.90
C ARG A 81 -6.54 11.84 -7.27
N LEU A 82 -7.08 12.82 -7.97
CA LEU A 82 -7.66 12.63 -9.32
C LEU A 82 -6.62 12.16 -10.35
N LYS A 83 -5.39 12.67 -10.29
CA LYS A 83 -4.28 12.23 -11.16
C LYS A 83 -3.74 10.86 -10.77
N ALA A 84 -3.79 10.50 -9.48
CA ALA A 84 -3.26 9.25 -8.95
C ALA A 84 -4.22 8.06 -9.10
N ILE A 85 -5.53 8.27 -9.02
CA ILE A 85 -6.52 7.18 -8.96
C ILE A 85 -6.48 6.19 -10.15
N PRO A 86 -6.21 6.57 -11.42
CA PRO A 86 -6.20 5.61 -12.53
C PRO A 86 -5.13 4.52 -12.39
N PHE A 87 -4.02 4.81 -11.69
CA PHE A 87 -2.96 3.82 -11.48
C PHE A 87 -3.40 2.68 -10.55
N PHE A 88 -4.28 2.98 -9.58
CA PHE A 88 -4.75 2.02 -8.57
C PHE A 88 -6.02 1.27 -8.99
N LEU A 89 -6.72 1.70 -10.04
CA LEU A 89 -7.78 0.91 -10.65
C LEU A 89 -7.18 -0.11 -11.62
N LYS A 90 -7.70 -1.34 -11.63
CA LYS A 90 -7.33 -2.42 -12.55
C LYS A 90 -8.60 -3.12 -13.05
N GLY A 91 -8.46 -4.05 -13.98
CA GLY A 91 -9.56 -4.94 -14.38
C GLY A 91 -10.81 -4.20 -14.85
N GLU A 92 -11.96 -4.51 -14.26
CA GLU A 92 -13.22 -3.85 -14.61
C GLU A 92 -13.21 -2.36 -14.23
N ALA A 93 -12.58 -1.98 -13.12
CA ALA A 93 -12.55 -0.59 -12.66
C ALA A 93 -11.75 0.33 -13.61
N GLU A 94 -10.64 -0.15 -14.17
CA GLU A 94 -9.85 0.55 -15.19
C GLU A 94 -10.62 0.67 -16.52
N VAL A 95 -11.30 -0.41 -16.93
CA VAL A 95 -12.13 -0.43 -18.15
C VAL A 95 -13.39 0.44 -17.99
N TRP A 96 -13.94 0.58 -16.79
CA TRP A 96 -15.05 1.49 -16.51
C TRP A 96 -14.59 2.95 -16.56
N LEU A 97 -13.49 3.29 -15.87
CA LEU A 97 -12.99 4.67 -15.82
C LEU A 97 -12.63 5.19 -17.23
N SER A 98 -12.03 4.33 -18.07
CA SER A 98 -11.69 4.68 -19.46
C SER A 98 -12.88 4.82 -20.41
N ARG A 99 -14.10 4.45 -19.99
CA ARG A 99 -15.34 4.61 -20.78
C ARG A 99 -16.14 5.87 -20.44
N LEU A 100 -15.75 6.60 -19.39
CA LEU A 100 -16.43 7.84 -19.02
C LEU A 100 -16.12 8.95 -20.03
N PRO A 101 -17.06 9.85 -20.35
CA PRO A 101 -16.80 11.00 -21.21
C PRO A 101 -15.68 11.89 -20.64
N GLU A 102 -14.85 12.46 -21.52
CA GLU A 102 -13.81 13.41 -21.10
C GLU A 102 -14.42 14.60 -20.35
N GLY A 103 -13.81 14.99 -19.23
CA GLY A 103 -14.29 16.08 -18.38
C GLY A 103 -15.59 15.79 -17.59
N SER A 104 -16.08 14.54 -17.58
CA SER A 104 -17.21 14.11 -16.74
C SER A 104 -16.91 14.11 -15.25
N ILE A 105 -15.63 13.96 -14.86
CA ILE A 105 -15.12 14.09 -13.49
C ILE A 105 -14.22 15.32 -13.44
N LYS A 106 -14.52 16.27 -12.55
CA LYS A 106 -13.74 17.50 -12.33
C LYS A 106 -13.24 17.64 -10.90
N THR A 107 -13.92 16.99 -9.95
CA THR A 107 -13.61 17.03 -8.52
C THR A 107 -13.48 15.64 -7.92
N TRP A 108 -12.74 15.52 -6.82
CA TRP A 108 -12.63 14.26 -6.07
C TRP A 108 -13.97 13.83 -5.45
N ALA A 109 -14.86 14.78 -5.15
CA ALA A 109 -16.22 14.50 -4.71
C ALA A 109 -17.06 13.80 -5.79
N GLU A 110 -17.04 14.30 -7.03
CA GLU A 110 -17.71 13.68 -8.17
C GLU A 110 -17.16 12.26 -8.44
N PHE A 111 -15.83 12.08 -8.43
CA PHE A 111 -15.22 10.76 -8.58
C PHE A 111 -15.78 9.75 -7.57
N ARG A 112 -15.73 10.10 -6.27
CA ARG A 112 -16.20 9.21 -5.20
C ARG A 112 -17.68 8.85 -5.36
N MET A 113 -18.51 9.83 -5.73
CA MET A 113 -19.94 9.61 -5.92
C MET A 113 -20.22 8.58 -7.02
N ILE A 114 -19.66 8.76 -8.22
CA ILE A 114 -19.93 7.86 -9.35
C ILE A 114 -19.21 6.51 -9.22
N PHE A 115 -18.07 6.46 -8.51
CA PHE A 115 -17.36 5.22 -8.20
C PHE A 115 -18.17 4.34 -7.23
N LEU A 116 -18.75 4.95 -6.19
CA LEU A 116 -19.62 4.24 -5.25
C LEU A 116 -20.94 3.82 -5.90
N ASP A 117 -21.56 4.67 -6.73
CA ASP A 117 -22.73 4.30 -7.54
C ASP A 117 -22.45 3.09 -8.46
N ARG A 118 -21.27 3.04 -9.08
CA ARG A 118 -20.87 1.94 -9.97
C ARG A 118 -20.57 0.63 -9.24
N PHE A 119 -19.77 0.68 -8.18
CA PHE A 119 -19.19 -0.52 -7.54
C PHE A 119 -19.82 -0.89 -6.20
N PHE A 120 -20.69 -0.04 -5.66
CA PHE A 120 -21.54 -0.31 -4.51
C PHE A 120 -23.03 -0.03 -4.82
N PRO A 121 -23.60 -0.64 -5.89
CA PRO A 121 -25.04 -0.56 -6.12
C PRO A 121 -25.82 -1.25 -4.99
N ALA A 122 -27.02 -0.74 -4.70
CA ALA A 122 -27.91 -1.24 -3.66
C ALA A 122 -28.61 -2.57 -4.01
#